data_AF-A0A820HZY4-F1
#
_entry.id   AF-A0A820HZY4-F1
#
_cell.length_a   1.000
_cell.length_b   1.000
_cell.length_c   1.000
_cell.angle_alpha   90.00
_cell.angle_beta   90.00
_cell.angle_gamma   90.00
#
_symmetry.space_group_name_H-M   'P 1'
#
loop_
_entity.id
_entity.type
_entity.pdbx_description
1 polymer ?
#
loop_
_entity_poly.entity_id
_entity_poly.type
_entity_poly.pdbx_seq_one_letter_code
_entity_poly.pdbx_strand_id
1 'polypeptide(L)'
;MKVSVAQYDTSIICPWKENGSKINVTNENRNEYVELLIDFYINKHISKQFEAFYYGFHSVCSSNALLLLVPEELEMLICGMEQCNLSSLAKITKYENCDPNEDFI
;
A
#
# COMPACT_ATOMS: atom_id res chain seq x y z
N MET A 1 10.65 15.51 -10.52
CA MET A 1 10.82 14.24 -9.78
C MET A 1 10.98 14.55 -8.29
N LYS A 2 9.93 15.10 -7.69
CA LYS A 2 9.85 15.53 -6.29
C LYS A 2 8.39 15.55 -5.87
N VAL A 3 8.10 15.46 -4.57
CA VAL A 3 6.80 15.78 -3.98
C VAL A 3 6.96 16.85 -2.91
N SER A 4 5.88 17.60 -2.68
CA SER A 4 5.75 18.50 -1.52
C SER A 4 4.76 17.87 -0.56
N VAL A 5 5.20 17.60 0.67
CA VAL A 5 4.39 16.92 1.69
C VAL A 5 4.18 17.87 2.86
N ALA A 6 2.95 17.99 3.32
CA ALA A 6 2.63 18.77 4.50
C ALA A 6 2.93 17.93 5.75
N GLN A 7 3.86 18.41 6.59
CA GLN A 7 4.25 17.78 7.83
C GLN A 7 4.30 18.85 8.94
N TYR A 8 3.42 18.69 9.94
CA TYR A 8 3.31 19.59 11.11
C TYR A 8 3.35 21.09 10.73
N ASP A 9 2.37 21.53 9.94
CA ASP A 9 2.19 22.91 9.44
C ASP A 9 3.29 23.43 8.48
N THR A 10 4.26 22.59 8.10
CA THR A 10 5.32 22.94 7.15
C THR A 10 5.27 22.08 5.89
N SER A 11 5.56 22.66 4.73
CA SER A 11 5.66 21.91 3.47
C SER A 11 7.12 21.55 3.23
N ILE A 12 7.42 20.25 3.19
CA ILE A 12 8.76 19.72 2.95
C ILE A 12 8.84 19.20 1.52
N ILE A 13 9.86 19.63 0.79
CA ILE A 13 10.13 19.17 -0.57
C ILE A 13 11.11 18.01 -0.51
N CYS A 14 10.69 16.84 -0.98
CA CYS A 14 11.49 15.63 -0.98
C CYS A 14 11.92 15.29 -2.41
N PRO A 15 13.18 15.54 -2.81
CA PRO A 15 13.70 15.02 -4.07
C PRO A 15 13.94 13.51 -3.94
N TRP A 16 13.34 12.72 -4.83
CA TRP A 16 13.43 11.25 -4.76
C TRP A 16 14.62 10.66 -5.53
N LYS A 17 15.35 11.50 -6.28
CA LYS A 17 16.60 11.18 -6.95
C LYS A 17 17.53 12.38 -6.96
N GLU A 18 18.80 12.13 -7.24
CA GLU A 18 19.80 13.18 -7.41
C GLU A 18 19.36 14.18 -8.48
N ASN A 19 19.41 15.48 -8.17
CA ASN A 19 18.84 16.55 -8.99
C ASN A 19 17.35 16.39 -9.34
N GLY A 20 16.57 15.58 -8.62
CA GLY A 20 15.15 15.31 -8.91
C GLY A 20 14.25 16.57 -8.92
N SER A 21 14.65 17.61 -8.19
CA SER A 21 14.00 18.93 -8.22
C SER A 21 14.19 19.70 -9.53
N LYS A 22 15.20 19.35 -10.34
CA LYS A 22 15.49 19.93 -11.67
C LYS A 22 14.95 19.07 -12.83
N ILE A 23 14.48 17.86 -12.54
CA ILE A 23 13.97 16.93 -13.55
C ILE A 23 12.45 17.07 -13.63
N ASN A 24 11.96 17.63 -14.73
CA ASN A 24 10.53 17.75 -15.00
C ASN A 24 9.92 16.39 -15.33
N VAL A 25 8.66 16.20 -14.97
CA VAL A 25 7.90 15.02 -15.36
C VAL A 25 7.43 15.21 -16.80
N THR A 26 7.72 14.24 -17.66
CA THR A 26 7.34 14.19 -19.07
C THR A 26 6.61 12.89 -19.35
N ASN A 27 6.03 12.73 -20.55
CA ASN A 27 5.32 11.50 -20.92
C ASN A 27 6.25 10.28 -20.93
N GLU A 28 7.53 10.49 -21.21
CA GLU A 28 8.55 9.42 -21.28
C GLU A 28 8.96 8.95 -19.88
N ASN A 29 8.93 9.82 -18.86
CA ASN A 29 9.39 9.50 -17.50
C ASN A 29 8.25 9.40 -16.46
N ARG A 30 6.99 9.42 -16.90
CA ARG A 30 5.81 9.36 -16.02
C ARG A 30 5.74 8.09 -15.17
N ASN A 31 6.16 6.95 -15.72
CA ASN A 31 6.08 5.67 -15.02
C ASN A 31 7.08 5.64 -13.85
N GLU A 32 8.33 6.06 -14.11
CA GLU A 32 9.35 6.24 -13.08
C GLU A 32 8.86 7.22 -11.99
N TYR A 33 8.20 8.31 -12.37
CA TYR A 33 7.63 9.24 -11.39
C TYR A 33 6.58 8.57 -10.49
N VAL A 34 5.68 7.76 -11.05
CA VAL A 34 4.65 7.04 -10.30
C VAL A 34 5.27 6.00 -9.37
N GLU A 35 6.27 5.24 -9.83
CA GLU A 35 6.99 4.27 -8.99
C GLU A 35 7.66 4.96 -7.79
N LEU A 36 8.35 6.08 -8.01
CA LEU A 36 8.98 6.84 -6.93
C LEU A 36 7.96 7.45 -5.96
N LEU A 37 6.80 7.86 -6.46
CA LEU A 37 5.69 8.37 -5.64
C LEU A 37 5.14 7.27 -4.73
N ILE A 38 4.91 6.06 -5.26
CA ILE A 38 4.42 4.91 -4.49
C ILE A 38 5.43 4.51 -3.42
N ASP A 39 6.71 4.34 -3.79
CA ASP A 39 7.78 4.03 -2.85
C ASP A 39 7.92 5.09 -1.74
N PHE A 40 7.74 6.37 -2.09
CA PHE A 40 7.77 7.43 -1.08
C PHE A 40 6.66 7.26 -0.04
N TYR A 41 5.40 7.09 -0.46
CA TYR A 41 4.28 7.03 0.49
C TYR A 41 4.26 5.73 1.29
N ILE A 42 4.56 4.60 0.67
CA ILE A 42 4.42 3.28 1.29
C ILE A 42 5.67 2.89 2.10
N ASN A 43 6.87 3.31 1.68
CA ASN A 43 8.11 2.92 2.37
C ASN A 43 8.77 4.09 3.09
N LYS A 44 9.15 5.14 2.35
CA LYS A 44 10.05 6.19 2.88
C LYS A 44 9.38 7.08 3.93
N HIS A 45 8.17 7.53 3.65
CA HIS A 45 7.45 8.51 4.49
C HIS A 45 7.13 7.96 5.88
N ILE A 46 6.86 6.65 5.99
CA ILE A 46 6.52 5.98 7.25
C ILE A 46 7.68 5.18 7.84
N SER A 47 8.86 5.22 7.21
CA SER A 47 10.00 4.35 7.52
C SER A 47 10.36 4.33 9.01
N LYS A 48 10.45 5.49 9.66
CA LYS A 48 10.81 5.60 11.08
C LYS A 48 9.79 4.93 12.01
N GLN A 49 8.50 5.15 11.75
CA GLN A 49 7.41 4.58 12.54
C GLN A 49 7.30 3.07 12.29
N PHE A 50 7.43 2.67 11.03
CA PHE A 50 7.38 1.28 10.62
C PHE A 50 8.57 0.49 11.18
N GLU A 51 9.78 1.05 11.20
CA GLU A 51 10.97 0.42 11.77
C GLU A 51 10.80 0.18 13.28
N ALA A 52 10.28 1.16 14.01
CA ALA A 52 9.98 0.98 15.44
C ALA A 52 8.93 -0.11 15.69
N PHE A 53 7.87 -0.16 14.86
CA PHE A 53 6.88 -1.23 14.89
C PHE A 53 7.50 -2.60 14.56
N TYR A 54 8.29 -2.68 13.50
CA TYR A 54 8.95 -3.89 13.03
C TYR A 54 9.83 -4.51 14.10
N TYR A 55 10.68 -3.71 14.75
CA TYR A 55 11.51 -4.19 15.86
C TYR A 55 10.69 -4.62 17.07
N GLY A 56 9.66 -3.84 17.43
CA GLY A 56 8.74 -4.21 18.52
C GLY A 56 8.05 -5.54 18.26
N PHE A 57 7.49 -5.72 17.06
CA PHE A 57 6.82 -6.94 16.64
C PHE A 57 7.76 -8.15 16.66
N HIS A 58 8.95 -8.04 16.06
CA HIS A 58 9.93 -9.14 16.04
C HIS A 58 10.55 -9.46 17.40
N SER A 59 10.57 -8.52 18.34
CA SER A 59 11.04 -8.77 19.71
C SER A 59 10.14 -9.74 20.49
N VAL A 60 8.87 -9.82 20.12
CA VAL A 60 7.87 -10.72 20.74
C VAL A 60 7.62 -11.94 19.85
N CYS A 61 7.46 -11.70 18.55
CA CYS A 61 7.13 -12.71 17.54
C CYS A 61 8.39 -13.20 16.82
N SER A 62 9.43 -13.61 17.57
CA SER A 62 10.79 -13.89 17.06
C SER A 62 10.94 -15.17 16.21
N SER A 63 9.92 -15.57 15.47
CA SER A 63 10.00 -16.71 14.57
C SER A 63 10.29 -16.26 13.15
N ASN A 64 11.39 -16.76 12.58
CA ASN A 64 11.69 -16.64 11.15
C ASN A 64 10.59 -17.26 10.28
N ALA A 65 9.68 -18.07 10.85
CA ALA A 65 8.53 -18.61 10.12
C ALA A 65 7.57 -17.51 9.63
N LEU A 66 7.45 -16.38 10.34
CA LEU A 66 6.61 -15.27 9.89
C LEU A 66 7.15 -14.61 8.61
N LEU A 67 8.46 -14.72 8.35
CA LEU A 67 9.08 -14.22 7.12
C LEU A 67 8.87 -15.14 5.91
N LEU A 68 8.34 -16.35 6.12
CA LEU A 68 8.00 -17.29 5.05
C LEU A 68 6.56 -17.11 4.54
N LEU A 69 5.74 -16.38 5.28
CA LEU A 69 4.33 -16.15 4.94
C LEU A 69 4.20 -15.08 3.87
N VAL A 70 3.23 -15.25 2.97
CA VAL A 70 2.79 -14.16 2.09
C VAL A 70 1.91 -13.17 2.89
N PRO A 71 1.74 -11.92 2.42
CA PRO A 71 0.97 -10.90 3.16
C PRO A 71 -0.42 -11.36 3.60
N GLU A 72 -1.12 -12.09 2.73
CA GLU A 72 -2.48 -12.60 2.97
C GLU A 72 -2.51 -13.67 4.09
N GLU A 73 -1.48 -14.51 4.17
CA GLU A 73 -1.36 -15.53 5.21
C GLU A 73 -1.04 -14.89 6.57
N LEU A 74 -0.18 -13.86 6.57
CA LEU A 74 0.13 -13.10 7.78
C LEU A 74 -1.10 -12.36 8.29
N GLU A 75 -1.87 -11.73 7.40
CA GLU A 75 -3.15 -11.10 7.73
C GLU A 75 -4.11 -12.11 8.35
N MET A 76 -4.30 -13.27 7.72
CA MET A 76 -5.18 -14.31 8.24
C MET A 76 -4.73 -14.82 9.61
N LEU A 77 -3.42 -14.89 9.86
CA LEU A 77 -2.88 -15.31 11.15
C LEU A 77 -3.12 -14.27 12.25
N ILE A 78 -3.04 -12.98 11.93
CA ILE A 78 -3.23 -11.88 12.89
C ILE A 78 -4.71 -11.58 13.13
N CYS A 79 -5.47 -11.41 12.04
CA CYS A 79 -6.88 -10.98 12.06
C CYS A 79 -7.85 -12.16 12.22
N GLY A 80 -7.40 -13.38 11.95
CA GLY A 80 -8.25 -14.57 11.85
C GLY A 80 -8.95 -14.66 10.50
N MET A 81 -9.65 -15.77 10.29
CA MET A 81 -10.48 -15.98 9.11
C MET A 81 -11.94 -15.74 9.47
N GLU A 82 -12.54 -14.71 8.88
CA GLU A 82 -13.99 -14.51 8.98
C GLU A 82 -14.73 -15.41 7.98
N GLN A 83 -15.85 -15.98 8.43
CA GLN A 83 -16.71 -16.76 7.53
C GLN A 83 -17.47 -15.80 6.61
N CYS A 84 -17.03 -15.72 5.35
CA CYS A 84 -17.72 -14.93 4.33
C CYS A 84 -19.06 -15.59 3.96
N ASN A 85 -20.17 -14.97 4.37
CA ASN A 85 -21.50 -15.38 3.94
C ASN A 85 -21.80 -14.78 2.56
N LEU A 86 -21.65 -15.60 1.50
CA LEU A 86 -21.87 -15.18 0.12
C LEU A 86 -23.27 -14.60 -0.12
N SER A 87 -24.30 -15.14 0.55
CA SER A 87 -25.67 -14.62 0.42
C SER A 87 -25.82 -13.21 1.01
N SER A 88 -25.04 -12.88 2.05
CA SER A 88 -25.04 -11.55 2.64
C SER A 88 -24.22 -10.56 1.81
N LEU A 89 -23.09 -11.01 1.28
CA LEU A 89 -22.27 -10.23 0.34
C LEU A 89 -23.07 -9.87 -0.92
N ALA A 90 -23.73 -10.85 -1.54
CA ALA A 90 -24.54 -10.64 -2.74
C ALA A 90 -25.66 -9.58 -2.54
N LYS A 91 -26.24 -9.49 -1.34
CA LYS A 91 -27.29 -8.50 -1.04
C LYS A 91 -26.78 -7.05 -1.02
N ILE A 92 -25.50 -6.83 -0.74
CA ILE A 92 -24.90 -5.49 -0.66
C ILE A 92 -24.05 -5.13 -1.88
N THR A 93 -23.79 -6.09 -2.77
CA THR A 93 -23.05 -5.88 -4.02
C THR A 93 -23.87 -5.05 -4.99
N LYS A 94 -23.23 -4.03 -5.58
CA LYS A 94 -23.79 -3.23 -6.67
C LYS A 94 -23.05 -3.55 -7.96
N TYR A 95 -23.79 -3.67 -9.06
CA TYR A 95 -23.26 -3.97 -10.38
C TYR A 95 -23.32 -2.70 -11.23
N GLU A 96 -22.21 -2.36 -11.89
CA GLU A 96 -22.15 -1.30 -12.89
C GLU A 96 -21.96 -1.92 -14.26
N ASN A 97 -22.81 -1.55 -15.22
CA ASN A 97 -22.77 -2.01 -16.62
C ASN A 97 -22.89 -3.53 -16.82
N CYS A 98 -23.36 -4.28 -15.81
CA CYS A 98 -23.69 -5.70 -15.90
C CYS A 98 -25.04 -5.94 -15.22
N ASP A 99 -25.92 -6.73 -15.83
CA ASP A 99 -27.12 -7.22 -15.16
C ASP A 99 -26.76 -8.49 -14.37
N PRO A 100 -27.02 -8.55 -13.05
CA PRO A 100 -26.76 -9.74 -12.25
C PRO A 100 -27.58 -10.97 -12.67
N ASN A 101 -28.58 -10.82 -13.54
CA ASN A 101 -29.39 -11.91 -14.08
C ASN A 101 -29.06 -12.24 -15.55
N GLU A 102 -28.08 -11.57 -16.17
CA GLU A 102 -27.60 -11.98 -17.49
C GLU A 102 -26.67 -13.19 -17.34
N ASP A 103 -27.02 -14.28 -18.03
CA ASP A 103 -26.16 -15.44 -18.18
C ASP A 103 -24.92 -15.03 -19.01
N PHE A 104 -23.78 -14.89 -18.35
CA PHE A 104 -22.48 -14.80 -19.03
C PHE A 104 -22.12 -16.18 -19.58
N ILE A 105 -22.64 -16.52 -20.76
CA ILE A 105 -22.11 -17.60 -21.62
C ILE A 105 -21.01 -17.03 -22.50
#